data_AF-A0A920GG03-F1
#
_entry.id   AF-A0A920GG03-F1
#
_cell.length_a   1.000
_cell.length_b   1.000
_cell.length_c   1.000
_cell.angle_alpha   90.00
_cell.angle_beta   90.00
_cell.angle_gamma   90.00
#
_symmetry.space_group_name_H-M   'P 1'
#
loop_
_entity.id
_entity.type
_entity.pdbx_description
1 polymer ?
#
loop_
_entity_poly.entity_id
_entity_poly.type
_entity_poly.pdbx_seq_one_letter_code
_entity_poly.pdbx_strand_id
1 'polypeptide(L)' 'MITKKAFQWYEKASKNGNTYAQYKLGDMYWNGFGVKVNTDTAQIWWKKAADNGYKDAQFNLPYQYCHLNKPQCQ' A
#
# COMPACT_ATOMS: atom_id res chain seq x y z
N MET A 1 1.74 -0.86 -21.07
CA MET A 1 0.73 -0.91 -19.99
C MET A 1 0.91 0.29 -19.08
N ILE A 2 -0.10 1.16 -18.99
CA ILE A 2 -0.10 2.39 -18.18
C ILE A 2 0.22 2.08 -16.69
N THR A 3 -0.22 0.92 -16.21
CA THR A 3 0.01 0.42 -14.85
C THR A 3 1.48 0.24 -14.48
N LYS A 4 2.33 -0.24 -15.39
CA LYS A 4 3.78 -0.39 -15.13
C LYS A 4 4.49 0.97 -15.05
N LYS A 5 4.05 1.95 -15.85
CA LYS A 5 4.55 3.34 -15.75
C LYS A 5 4.06 4.01 -14.46
N ALA A 6 2.79 3.81 -14.09
CA ALA A 6 2.25 4.30 -12.83
C ALA A 6 3.02 3.72 -11.63
N PHE A 7 3.35 2.43 -11.67
CA PHE A 7 4.16 1.78 -10.64
C PHE A 7 5.49 2.50 -10.46
N GLN A 8 6.22 2.75 -11.55
CA GLN A 8 7.51 3.44 -11.51
C GLN A 8 7.40 4.88 -10.97
N TRP A 9 6.31 5.59 -11.29
CA TRP A 9 6.07 6.93 -10.75
C TRP A 9 5.79 6.91 -9.25
N TYR A 10 4.90 6.04 -8.79
CA TYR A 10 4.63 5.88 -7.37
C TYR A 10 5.85 5.36 -6.61
N GLU A 11 6.64 4.48 -7.20
CA GLU A 11 7.91 4.01 -6.63
C GLU A 11 8.85 5.19 -6.37
N LYS A 12 9.08 6.04 -7.37
CA LYS A 12 9.93 7.23 -7.21
C LYS A 12 9.37 8.20 -6.18
N ALA A 13 8.07 8.51 -6.24
CA ALA A 13 7.44 9.44 -5.30
C ALA A 13 7.47 8.91 -3.85
N SER A 14 7.26 7.60 -3.66
CA SER A 14 7.29 6.97 -2.33
C SER A 14 8.68 7.04 -1.68
N LYS A 15 9.74 6.93 -2.47
CA LYS A 15 11.15 7.06 -2.05
C LYS A 15 11.47 8.50 -1.63
N ASN A 16 10.77 9.48 -2.20
CA ASN A 16 10.86 10.89 -1.80
C ASN A 16 9.95 11.25 -0.62
N GLY A 17 9.39 10.26 0.09
CA GLY A 17 8.55 10.49 1.27
C GLY A 17 7.10 10.88 0.96
N ASN A 18 6.65 10.80 -0.29
CA ASN A 18 5.26 11.06 -0.62
C ASN A 18 4.36 9.94 -0.05
N THR A 19 3.60 10.28 0.98
CA THR A 19 2.83 9.31 1.77
C THR A 19 1.63 8.75 1.01
N TYR A 20 1.02 9.56 0.13
CA TYR A 20 0.00 9.09 -0.82
C TYR A 20 0.58 8.06 -1.80
N ALA A 21 1.79 8.27 -2.30
CA ALA A 21 2.46 7.33 -3.19
C ALA A 21 2.84 6.02 -2.47
N GLN A 22 3.24 6.09 -1.20
CA GLN A 22 3.44 4.91 -0.37
C GLN A 22 2.15 4.11 -0.24
N TYR A 23 1.01 4.77 0.04
CA TYR A 23 -0.29 4.11 0.08
C TYR A 23 -0.66 3.46 -1.25
N LYS A 24 -0.46 4.18 -2.37
CA LYS A 24 -0.75 3.65 -3.71
C LYS A 24 0.15 2.50 -4.12
N LEU A 25 1.42 2.46 -3.71
CA LEU A 25 2.25 1.26 -3.91
C LEU A 25 1.68 0.05 -3.18
N GLY A 26 1.17 0.25 -1.96
CA GLY A 26 0.45 -0.79 -1.23
C GLY A 26 -0.71 -1.35 -2.06
N ASP A 27 -1.58 -0.48 -2.59
CA ASP A 27 -2.69 -0.87 -3.46
C ASP A 27 -2.23 -1.63 -4.71
N MET A 28 -1.10 -1.21 -5.30
CA MET A 28 -0.58 -1.84 -6.52
C MET A 28 0.02 -3.23 -6.26
N TYR A 29 0.71 -3.43 -5.14
CA TYR A 29 1.18 -4.75 -4.71
C TYR A 29 0.03 -5.67 -4.29
N TRP A 30 -1.04 -5.11 -3.71
CA TRP A 30 -2.23 -5.87 -3.37
C TRP A 30 -2.95 -6.41 -4.61
N ASN A 31 -3.19 -5.55 -5.61
CA ASN A 31 -3.99 -5.88 -6.78
C ASN A 31 -3.16 -6.40 -7.97
N GLY A 32 -1.83 -6.36 -7.90
CA GLY A 32 -0.95 -6.77 -8.99
C GLY A 32 -0.91 -5.79 -10.17
N PHE A 33 -1.07 -4.49 -9.90
CA PHE A 33 -1.07 -3.48 -10.95
C PHE A 33 0.34 -3.12 -11.36
N GLY A 34 0.79 -3.62 -12.52
CA GLY A 34 2.12 -3.32 -13.05
C GLY A 34 3.28 -3.98 -12.29
N VAL A 35 2.96 -4.78 -11.26
CA VAL A 35 3.86 -5.59 -10.44
C VAL A 35 3.15 -6.90 -10.07
N LYS A 36 3.90 -7.95 -9.68
CA LYS A 36 3.31 -9.19 -9.18
C LYS A 36 2.59 -8.90 -7.84
N VAL A 37 1.44 -9.55 -7.65
CA VAL A 37 0.73 -9.51 -6.35
C VAL A 37 1.66 -9.95 -5.24
N ASN A 38 1.75 -9.15 -4.18
CA ASN A 38 2.50 -9.44 -2.96
C ASN A 38 1.84 -8.71 -1.77
N THR A 39 1.04 -9.45 -1.01
CA THR A 39 0.27 -8.93 0.12
C THR A 39 1.15 -8.44 1.26
N ASP A 40 2.28 -9.10 1.52
CA ASP A 40 3.21 -8.72 2.59
C ASP A 40 3.88 -7.38 2.28
N THR A 41 4.30 -7.21 1.01
CA THR A 41 4.87 -5.95 0.53
C THR A 41 3.82 -4.84 0.54
N ALA A 42 2.56 -5.15 0.22
CA ALA A 42 1.47 -4.18 0.30
C ALA A 42 1.30 -3.65 1.74
N GLN A 43 1.26 -4.54 2.73
CA GLN A 43 1.16 -4.17 4.15
C GLN A 43 2.33 -3.28 4.60
N ILE A 44 3.56 -3.60 4.18
CA ILE A 44 4.74 -2.79 4.51
C ILE A 44 4.59 -1.36 3.99
N TRP A 45 4.10 -1.19 2.76
CA TRP A 45 3.92 0.14 2.16
C TRP A 45 2.77 0.93 2.79
N TRP A 46 1.64 0.27 3.10
CA TRP A 46 0.54 0.91 3.84
C TRP A 46 0.97 1.32 5.26
N LYS A 47 1.71 0.45 5.97
CA LYS A 47 2.28 0.78 7.29
C LYS A 47 3.18 2.00 7.21
N LYS A 48 4.11 2.02 6.26
CA LYS A 48 4.98 3.20 6.02
C LYS A 48 4.17 4.46 5.74
N ALA A 49 3.11 4.37 4.93
CA ALA A 49 2.25 5.51 4.65
C ALA A 49 1.59 6.06 5.92
N ALA A 50 1.09 5.18 6.78
CA ALA A 50 0.47 5.57 8.05
C ALA A 50 1.48 6.12 9.07
N ASP A 51 2.64 5.49 9.19
CA ASP A 51 3.73 5.94 10.07
C ASP A 51 4.23 7.33 9.64
N ASN A 52 4.18 7.64 8.34
CA ASN A 52 4.50 8.96 7.78
C ASN A 52 3.32 9.95 7.79
N GLY A 53 2.18 9.61 8.40
CA GLY A 53 1.06 10.53 8.59
C GLY A 53 -0.01 10.54 7.49
N TYR A 54 -0.04 9.56 6.60
CA TYR A 54 -1.15 9.42 5.65
C TYR A 54 -2.42 8.95 6.38
N LYS A 55 -3.35 9.88 6.57
CA LYS A 55 -4.57 9.67 7.37
C LYS A 55 -5.37 8.46 6.90
N ASP A 56 -5.59 8.31 5.59
CA ASP A 56 -6.39 7.17 5.10
C ASP A 56 -5.69 5.83 5.37
N ALA A 57 -4.35 5.77 5.34
CA ALA A 57 -3.63 4.55 5.71
C ALA A 57 -3.78 4.27 7.21
N GLN A 58 -3.74 5.29 8.07
CA GLN A 58 -3.95 5.12 9.52
C GLN A 58 -5.35 4.57 9.83
N PHE A 59 -6.38 5.05 9.12
CA PHE A 59 -7.75 4.56 9.27
C PHE A 59 -7.96 3.18 8.64
N ASN A 60 -7.34 2.89 7.50
CA ASN A 60 -7.59 1.67 6.72
C ASN A 60 -6.68 0.48 7.11
N LEU A 61 -5.54 0.71 7.75
CA LEU A 61 -4.62 -0.37 8.18
C LEU A 61 -5.26 -1.40 9.10
N PRO A 62 -6.04 -1.02 10.15
CA PRO A 62 -6.75 -1.99 10.97
C PRO A 62 -7.67 -2.88 10.13
N TYR A 63 -8.43 -2.31 9.20
CA TYR A 63 -9.32 -3.06 8.30
C TYR A 63 -8.55 -3.98 7.34
N GLN A 64 -7.41 -3.55 6.82
CA GLN A 64 -6.56 -4.38 5.95
C GLN A 64 -5.94 -5.57 6.70
N TYR A 65 -5.49 -5.35 7.94
CA TYR A 65 -4.97 -6.43 8.80
C TYR A 65 -6.05 -7.45 9.15
N CYS A 66 -7.26 -6.96 9.48
CA CYS A 66 -8.45 -7.78 9.71
C CYS A 66 -8.83 -8.64 8.50
N HIS A 67 -8.73 -8.10 7.29
CA HIS A 67 -9.14 -8.80 6.08
C HIS A 67 -8.15 -9.92 5.68
N LEU A 68 -6.89 -9.81 6.10
CA LEU A 68 -5.82 -10.78 5.82
C LEU A 68 -5.73 -11.89 6.86
N ASN A 69 -5.99 -11.58 8.13
CA ASN A 69 -6.08 -12.55 9.22
C ASN A 69 -7.55 -12.86 9.53
N LYS A 70 -8.17 -13.77 8.78
CA LYS A 70 -9.40 -14.44 9.25
C LYS A 70 -8.97 -15.57 10.20
N PRO A 71 -9.42 -15.67 11.47
CA PRO A 71 -10.57 -15.03 12.12
C PRO A 71 -10.18 -14.13 13.32
N GLN A 72 -11.13 -13.30 13.77
CA GLN A 72 -11.04 -12.34 14.90
C GLN A 72 -10.55 -10.94 14.54
N CYS A 73 -11.27 -10.27 13.64
CA CYS A 73 -11.68 -8.93 14.00
C CYS A 73 -13.12 -9.05 14.50
N GLN A 74 -13.28 -8.78 15.80
CA GLN A 74 -14.56 -8.79 16.51
C GLN A 74 -15.56 -7.85 15.86
#